data_AF-A0A2J6TKC0-F1
#
_entry.id   AF-A0A2J6TKC0-F1
#
_cell.length_a   1.000
_cell.length_b   1.000
_cell.length_c   1.000
_cell.angle_alpha   90.00
_cell.angle_beta   90.00
_cell.angle_gamma   90.00
#
_symmetry.space_group_name_H-M   'P 1'
#
loop_
_entity.id
_entity.type
_entity.pdbx_description
1 polymer ?
#
loop_
_entity_poly.entity_id
_entity_poly.type
_entity_poly.pdbx_seq_one_letter_code
_entity_poly.pdbx_strand_id
1 'polypeptide(L)'
;MSFCDNNILFSAFHDSGAGVISNETVDYIDWPSENAGNPLQNTLVTGLIRGPPPEIRIIFAPLDLGLETLAGENDRAYALQWQRINHTLLERYDVPPDFLEERLHSACLGSGSRTYKDGSNACWLHFLCKSVDIEDGSNGDEEFPQITDHHPDKEIELHKLSQQNWTWLRAGFFLKWGPPKKRTPNGTLINPVTLLCFGASQAMKNRFGRVPNGPTWRMDIDPFQLFVIVLDELFQEMDKQVWNLSDVFRGIEHKAFIEADQTSYSTSRSKRDFAGLHNVAKYCIYLKEAFKAIDLAIEDLITEHNRLFNSDEAVKTKARLNHKRGLFKSVSLRLDSLDKRTQNVLNLSFNLVAQQDNSVMLKDSMTMRAIAIVTMFFLPATSVAAICGSQFFGLDTSQSPPEIRVAGRIWIFCIVAVVMTVVVLGSWWMLTESTFSLQNEKKKRWNNWLFRRQKQRKQNVC
;
A
#
# COMPACT_ATOMS: atom_id res chain seq x y z
N MET A 1 -12.34 10.19 -1.72
CA MET A 1 -11.32 10.04 -0.68
C MET A 1 -10.16 10.92 -1.08
N SER A 2 -10.09 12.12 -0.50
CA SER A 2 -8.97 13.04 -0.71
C SER A 2 -7.72 12.39 -0.14
N PHE A 3 -6.58 12.53 -0.83
CA PHE A 3 -5.29 11.98 -0.38
C PHE A 3 -4.82 12.55 0.97
N CYS A 4 -5.46 13.65 1.40
CA CYS A 4 -5.39 14.22 2.73
C CYS A 4 -6.75 14.83 3.05
N ASP A 5 -7.50 14.24 3.98
CA ASP A 5 -8.59 14.94 4.65
C ASP A 5 -7.92 15.93 5.62
N ASN A 6 -7.65 17.16 5.17
CA ASN A 6 -7.35 18.33 6.01
C ASN A 6 -7.03 19.56 5.12
N ASN A 7 -8.07 20.21 4.59
CA ASN A 7 -7.96 21.53 3.96
C ASN A 7 -8.32 22.59 5.00
N ILE A 8 -7.35 23.21 5.68
CA ILE A 8 -7.59 24.46 6.41
C ILE A 8 -6.63 25.53 5.89
N LEU A 9 -7.22 26.64 5.42
CA LEU A 9 -6.52 27.83 4.97
C LEU A 9 -5.89 28.59 6.13
N PHE A 10 -4.67 29.08 5.90
CA PHE A 10 -3.92 29.98 6.79
C PHE A 10 -4.66 31.30 7.13
N SER A 11 -5.69 31.67 6.37
CA SER A 11 -6.42 32.95 6.49
C SER A 11 -7.51 32.99 7.57
N ALA A 12 -7.80 31.90 8.28
CA ALA A 12 -8.91 31.83 9.23
C ALA A 12 -8.63 32.43 10.63
N PHE A 13 -7.44 32.98 10.90
CA PHE A 13 -6.95 33.19 12.27
C PHE A 13 -6.70 34.65 12.67
N HIS A 14 -7.61 35.55 12.32
CA HIS A 14 -7.59 36.90 12.90
C HIS A 14 -8.27 37.03 14.27
N ASP A 15 -8.97 36.00 14.77
CA ASP A 15 -9.74 36.16 16.01
C ASP A 15 -9.91 34.83 16.74
N SER A 16 -9.10 34.57 17.78
CA SER A 16 -9.52 33.83 18.98
C SER A 16 -8.40 33.80 20.02
N GLY A 17 -8.63 34.52 21.11
CA GLY A 17 -7.81 34.50 22.31
C GLY A 17 -8.08 33.29 23.22
N ALA A 18 -7.18 33.18 24.20
CA ALA A 18 -7.22 32.38 25.43
C ALA A 18 -6.88 30.87 25.35
N GLY A 19 -5.87 30.50 26.15
CA GLY A 19 -5.39 29.14 26.37
C GLY A 19 -3.87 29.09 26.47
N VAL A 20 -3.31 29.49 27.61
CA VAL A 20 -1.86 29.48 27.87
C VAL A 20 -1.43 28.04 28.20
N ILE A 21 -0.87 27.33 27.22
CA ILE A 21 0.05 26.22 27.50
C ILE A 21 1.46 26.81 27.46
N SER A 22 2.09 26.82 28.64
CA SER A 22 3.42 27.38 28.86
C SER A 22 4.49 26.51 28.23
N ASN A 23 4.94 26.91 27.04
CA ASN A 23 6.30 26.84 26.50
C ASN A 23 6.28 26.35 25.04
N GLU A 24 6.12 27.29 24.11
CA GLU A 24 6.35 27.11 22.67
C GLU A 24 7.84 26.84 22.40
N THR A 25 8.30 25.63 22.72
CA THR A 25 9.70 25.23 22.60
C THR A 25 9.97 24.46 21.32
N VAL A 26 11.17 24.64 20.78
CA VAL A 26 11.68 23.86 19.65
C VAL A 26 13.04 23.26 20.00
N ASP A 27 13.30 22.08 19.46
CA ASP A 27 14.64 21.52 19.49
C ASP A 27 15.46 22.19 18.39
N TYR A 28 16.72 22.53 18.68
CA TYR A 28 17.62 23.13 17.71
C TYR A 28 19.07 22.69 17.93
N ILE A 29 19.88 22.87 16.90
CA ILE A 29 21.32 22.66 16.91
C ILE A 29 21.96 23.92 16.33
N ASP A 30 22.85 24.54 17.11
CA ASP A 30 23.69 25.65 16.65
C ASP A 30 25.12 25.16 16.48
N TRP A 31 25.73 25.47 15.33
CA TRP A 31 27.13 25.19 15.05
C TRP A 31 27.96 26.46 14.79
N PRO A 32 29.22 26.51 15.29
CA PRO A 32 29.88 25.51 16.13
C PRO A 32 29.20 25.39 17.52
N SER A 33 29.01 24.16 18.00
CA SER A 33 28.30 23.92 19.27
C SER A 33 29.21 24.30 20.44
N GLU A 34 28.73 25.15 21.33
CA GLU A 34 29.40 25.49 22.59
C GLU A 34 29.47 24.28 23.54
N ASN A 35 28.56 23.32 23.37
CA ASN A 35 28.50 22.08 24.14
C ASN A 35 29.17 20.93 23.38
N ALA A 36 30.30 20.42 23.91
CA ALA A 36 31.05 19.30 23.34
C ALA A 36 30.36 17.93 23.47
N GLY A 37 29.30 17.82 24.28
CA GLY A 37 28.60 16.56 24.58
C GLY A 37 27.37 16.30 23.71
N ASN A 38 26.26 17.03 23.97
CA ASN A 38 25.03 16.93 23.20
C ASN A 38 24.76 18.28 22.49
N PRO A 39 24.85 18.34 21.15
CA PRO A 39 24.59 19.57 20.41
C PRO A 39 23.09 19.89 20.30
N LEU A 40 22.20 18.93 20.61
CA LEU A 40 20.76 19.14 20.61
C LEU A 40 20.34 19.93 21.87
N GLN A 41 19.75 21.11 21.65
CA GLN A 41 19.27 22.02 22.69
C GLN A 41 17.77 22.24 22.51
N ASN A 42 17.08 22.64 23.58
CA ASN A 42 15.66 22.98 23.56
C ASN A 42 15.49 24.38 24.14
N THR A 43 14.75 25.25 23.45
CA THR A 43 14.48 26.63 23.89
C THR A 43 13.13 27.13 23.39
N LEU A 44 12.64 28.20 24.02
CA LEU A 44 11.46 28.92 23.54
C LEU A 44 11.74 29.52 22.16
N VAL A 45 10.79 29.40 21.23
CA VAL A 45 10.88 29.96 19.88
C VAL A 45 11.22 31.46 19.94
N THR A 46 10.58 32.21 20.83
CA THR A 46 10.87 33.64 21.04
C THR A 46 12.29 33.91 21.54
N GLY A 47 12.86 33.00 22.32
CA GLY A 47 14.25 33.07 22.81
C GLY A 47 15.26 32.81 21.70
N LEU A 48 15.00 31.81 20.85
CA LEU A 48 15.82 31.47 19.69
C LEU A 48 15.96 32.64 18.70
N ILE A 49 14.91 33.47 18.62
CA ILE A 49 14.80 34.61 17.70
C ILE A 49 15.61 35.83 18.16
N ARG A 50 15.89 35.97 19.46
CA ARG A 50 16.58 37.14 20.05
C ARG A 50 18.11 37.04 20.07
N GLY A 51 18.69 35.84 19.93
CA GLY A 51 20.14 35.64 19.95
C GLY A 51 20.85 36.01 18.64
N PRO A 52 22.18 36.29 18.67
CA PRO A 52 22.97 36.44 17.44
C PRO A 52 22.95 35.13 16.63
N PRO A 53 22.83 35.20 15.28
CA PRO A 53 22.76 33.99 14.47
C PRO A 53 24.11 33.24 14.49
N PRO A 54 24.12 31.91 14.70
CA PRO A 54 25.32 31.08 14.59
C PRO A 54 25.73 30.93 13.11
N GLU A 55 26.83 30.21 12.85
CA GLU A 55 27.25 29.91 11.47
C GLU A 55 26.21 29.02 10.79
N ILE A 56 25.79 27.98 11.49
CA ILE A 56 24.76 27.04 11.02
C ILE A 56 23.76 26.85 12.14
N ARG A 57 22.47 26.96 11.83
CA ARG A 57 21.37 26.68 12.74
C ARG A 57 20.46 25.63 12.13
N ILE A 58 20.12 24.59 12.88
CA ILE A 58 19.13 23.59 12.48
C ILE A 58 18.00 23.65 13.51
N ILE A 59 16.77 23.83 13.06
CA ILE A 59 15.59 23.93 13.92
C ILE A 59 14.66 22.77 13.58
N PHE A 60 14.24 22.01 14.59
CA PHE A 60 13.26 20.96 14.45
C PHE A 60 11.91 21.46 14.95
N ALA A 61 11.02 21.67 14.00
CA ALA A 61 9.67 22.18 14.24
C ALA A 61 8.64 21.05 14.12
N PRO A 62 7.53 21.12 14.86
CA PRO A 62 6.44 20.17 14.71
C PRO A 62 5.81 20.24 13.31
N LEU A 63 5.21 19.13 12.87
CA LEU A 63 4.39 19.13 11.66
C LEU A 63 3.04 19.79 11.97
N ASP A 64 2.61 20.77 11.18
CA ASP A 64 1.25 21.34 11.27
C ASP A 64 0.22 20.23 11.12
N LEU A 65 -0.50 19.94 12.20
CA LEU A 65 -1.72 19.12 12.15
C LEU A 65 -2.91 20.00 11.79
N GLY A 66 -3.82 19.44 10.98
CA GLY A 66 -5.16 20.00 10.83
C GLY A 66 -5.92 19.88 12.14
N LEU A 67 -6.64 20.95 12.52
CA LEU A 67 -7.48 20.98 13.73
C LEU A 67 -8.64 19.96 13.71
N GLU A 68 -8.98 19.41 12.54
CA GLU A 68 -10.08 18.46 12.36
C GLU A 68 -9.69 17.01 12.70
N THR A 69 -8.41 16.65 12.59
CA THR A 69 -7.92 15.29 12.90
C THR A 69 -7.84 14.96 14.40
N LEU A 70 -8.23 15.88 15.27
CA LEU A 70 -8.02 15.79 16.71
C LEU A 70 -9.35 15.93 17.44
N ALA A 71 -9.97 14.80 17.77
CA ALA A 71 -11.28 14.72 18.41
C ALA A 71 -11.26 15.14 19.90
N GLY A 72 -10.07 15.25 20.52
CA GLY A 72 -9.90 15.64 21.92
C GLY A 72 -9.63 17.13 22.15
N GLU A 73 -10.16 17.69 23.25
CA GLU A 73 -9.95 19.09 23.66
C GLU A 73 -8.47 19.39 23.97
N ASN A 74 -7.75 18.43 24.58
CA ASN A 74 -6.31 18.53 24.81
C ASN A 74 -5.51 18.51 23.51
N ASP A 75 -5.94 17.71 22.53
CA ASP A 75 -5.26 17.57 21.25
C ASP A 75 -5.37 18.84 20.41
N ARG A 76 -6.52 19.53 20.47
CA ARG A 76 -6.70 20.85 19.87
C ARG A 76 -5.76 21.90 20.43
N ALA A 77 -5.49 21.88 21.73
CA ALA A 77 -4.58 22.82 22.37
C ALA A 77 -3.12 22.61 21.89
N TYR A 78 -2.68 21.36 21.72
CA TYR A 78 -1.38 21.05 21.12
C TYR A 78 -1.30 21.48 19.65
N ALA A 79 -2.36 21.29 18.86
CA ALA A 79 -2.40 21.74 17.47
C ALA A 79 -2.26 23.25 17.34
N LEU A 80 -2.98 24.02 18.17
CA LEU A 80 -2.88 25.47 18.21
C LEU A 80 -1.47 25.94 18.62
N GLN A 81 -0.84 25.25 19.58
CA GLN A 81 0.54 25.53 19.97
C GLN A 81 1.51 25.30 18.80
N TRP A 82 1.38 24.18 18.09
CA TRP A 82 2.25 23.83 16.96
C TRP A 82 2.10 24.81 15.80
N GLN A 83 0.86 25.24 15.52
CA GLN A 83 0.59 26.27 14.51
C GLN A 83 1.25 27.61 14.86
N ARG A 84 1.21 28.04 16.13
CA ARG A 84 1.88 29.28 16.58
C ARG A 84 3.40 29.20 16.43
N ILE A 85 3.98 28.06 16.81
CA ILE A 85 5.42 27.79 16.60
C ILE A 85 5.76 27.93 15.11
N ASN A 86 5.00 27.26 14.24
CA ASN A 86 5.27 27.25 12.81
C ASN A 86 5.05 28.62 12.18
N HIS A 87 3.97 29.33 12.53
CA HIS A 87 3.74 30.71 12.08
C HIS A 87 4.92 31.63 12.42
N THR A 88 5.37 31.58 13.67
CA THR A 88 6.49 32.42 14.14
C THR A 88 7.79 32.13 13.38
N LEU A 89 8.06 30.84 13.09
CA LEU A 89 9.23 30.45 12.30
C LEU A 89 9.10 30.87 10.84
N LEU A 90 7.94 30.67 10.20
CA LEU A 90 7.69 31.03 8.82
C LEU A 90 7.86 32.54 8.58
N GLU A 91 7.28 33.36 9.46
CA GLU A 91 7.43 34.82 9.39
C GLU A 91 8.88 35.26 9.62
N ARG A 92 9.55 34.71 10.64
CA ARG A 92 10.91 35.12 10.99
C ARG A 92 11.91 34.81 9.86
N TYR A 93 11.77 33.66 9.23
CA TYR A 93 12.68 33.21 8.19
C TYR A 93 12.24 33.62 6.78
N ASP A 94 11.15 34.39 6.64
CA ASP A 94 10.59 34.86 5.37
C ASP A 94 10.34 33.70 4.41
N VAL A 95 9.74 32.61 4.92
CA VAL A 95 9.47 31.40 4.14
C VAL A 95 8.42 31.71 3.07
N PRO A 96 8.66 31.36 1.79
CA PRO A 96 7.77 31.74 0.69
C PRO A 96 6.42 31.03 0.78
N PRO A 97 5.33 31.65 0.29
CA PRO A 97 4.03 31.00 0.16
C PRO A 97 4.08 29.71 -0.68
N ASP A 98 4.96 29.64 -1.68
CA ASP A 98 5.13 28.44 -2.54
C ASP A 98 5.48 27.19 -1.71
N PHE A 99 6.31 27.35 -0.66
CA PHE A 99 6.62 26.28 0.28
C PHE A 99 5.36 25.80 1.03
N LEU A 100 4.42 26.70 1.33
CA LEU A 100 3.16 26.35 1.99
C LEU A 100 2.15 25.76 1.01
N GLU A 101 2.13 26.19 -0.25
CA GLU A 101 1.22 25.68 -1.27
C GLU A 101 1.48 24.20 -1.59
N GLU A 102 2.74 23.83 -1.85
CA GLU A 102 3.14 22.43 -2.06
C GLU A 102 2.71 21.54 -0.88
N ARG A 103 2.78 22.11 0.32
CA ARG A 103 2.37 21.47 1.56
C ARG A 103 0.84 21.36 1.66
N LEU A 104 0.08 22.40 1.38
CA LEU A 104 -1.40 22.38 1.44
C LEU A 104 -1.97 21.34 0.47
N HIS A 105 -1.35 21.19 -0.71
CA HIS A 105 -1.77 20.19 -1.70
C HIS A 105 -1.29 18.78 -1.41
N SER A 106 -0.53 18.57 -0.33
CA SER A 106 0.01 17.27 0.05
C SER A 106 0.77 16.61 -1.10
N ALA A 107 1.60 17.40 -1.78
CA ALA A 107 2.43 16.90 -2.85
C ALA A 107 3.35 15.78 -2.34
N CYS A 108 3.39 14.65 -3.05
CA CYS A 108 4.23 13.49 -2.70
C CYS A 108 5.69 13.88 -2.49
N LEU A 109 6.19 14.76 -3.35
CA LEU A 109 7.45 15.45 -3.14
C LEU A 109 7.47 16.70 -4.01
N GLY A 110 7.97 17.80 -3.47
CA GLY A 110 8.15 19.06 -4.18
C GLY A 110 9.42 19.75 -3.72
N SER A 111 10.07 20.47 -4.63
CA SER A 111 11.24 21.28 -4.32
C SER A 111 11.19 22.59 -5.06
N GLY A 112 11.71 23.63 -4.42
CA GLY A 112 11.81 24.94 -5.04
C GLY A 112 12.99 25.72 -4.49
N SER A 113 13.24 26.87 -5.11
CA SER A 113 14.28 27.79 -4.68
C SER A 113 13.82 29.23 -4.84
N ARG A 114 14.41 30.12 -4.04
CA ARG A 114 14.13 31.54 -4.07
C ARG A 114 15.36 32.35 -3.71
N THR A 115 15.64 33.37 -4.52
CA THR A 115 16.62 34.41 -4.19
C THR A 115 15.88 35.62 -3.62
N TYR A 116 16.33 36.12 -2.47
CA TYR A 116 15.74 37.26 -1.78
C TYR A 116 16.43 38.57 -2.18
N LYS A 117 15.72 39.68 -1.96
CA LYS A 117 16.24 41.03 -2.27
C LYS A 117 17.47 41.41 -1.44
N ASP A 118 17.62 40.81 -0.26
CA ASP A 118 18.77 41.01 0.64
C ASP A 118 20.02 40.21 0.21
N GLY A 119 19.95 39.48 -0.91
CA GLY A 119 21.02 38.61 -1.41
C GLY A 119 21.06 37.23 -0.75
N SER A 120 20.15 36.94 0.19
CA SER A 120 19.98 35.59 0.72
C SER A 120 19.36 34.67 -0.34
N ASN A 121 19.62 33.37 -0.23
CA ASN A 121 18.97 32.35 -1.04
C ASN A 121 18.28 31.35 -0.12
N ALA A 122 17.22 30.71 -0.63
CA ALA A 122 16.63 29.56 0.00
C ALA A 122 16.31 28.47 -1.01
N CYS A 123 16.25 27.25 -0.53
CA CYS A 123 15.81 26.08 -1.25
C CYS A 123 15.06 25.17 -0.29
N TRP A 124 14.05 24.47 -0.77
CA TRP A 124 13.23 23.60 0.06
C TRP A 124 12.91 22.27 -0.61
N LEU A 125 12.49 21.33 0.23
CA LEU A 125 12.08 19.98 -0.13
C LEU A 125 10.93 19.56 0.78
N HIS A 126 9.82 19.12 0.21
CA HIS A 126 8.77 18.41 0.95
C HIS A 126 8.98 16.90 0.88
N PHE A 127 8.45 16.18 1.85
CA PHE A 127 8.52 14.74 1.95
C PHE A 127 7.14 14.17 2.28
N LEU A 128 6.63 13.27 1.44
CA LEU A 128 5.45 12.46 1.72
C LEU A 128 5.67 11.04 1.18
N CYS A 129 5.61 10.05 2.07
CA CYS A 129 5.80 8.64 1.75
C CYS A 129 4.80 7.78 2.51
N LYS A 130 4.34 6.69 1.89
CA LYS A 130 3.43 5.76 2.55
C LYS A 130 4.16 5.01 3.67
N SER A 131 3.60 4.99 4.88
CA SER A 131 4.11 4.13 5.96
C SER A 131 3.61 2.70 5.78
N VAL A 132 4.50 1.75 6.02
CA VAL A 132 4.28 0.31 6.01
C VAL A 132 4.95 -0.23 7.26
N ASP A 133 4.42 0.13 8.42
CA ASP A 133 4.88 -0.41 9.68
C ASP A 133 4.40 -1.87 9.80
N ILE A 134 5.25 -2.72 10.37
CA ILE A 134 4.98 -4.16 10.51
C ILE A 134 5.20 -4.61 11.95
N GLU A 135 4.42 -5.59 12.37
CA GLU A 135 4.66 -6.39 13.56
C GLU A 135 5.08 -7.79 13.16
N ASP A 136 6.04 -8.35 13.90
CA ASP A 136 6.49 -9.73 13.70
C ASP A 136 5.33 -10.68 14.07
N GLY A 137 5.10 -11.69 13.23
CA GLY A 137 4.05 -12.71 13.44
C GLY A 137 4.28 -13.64 14.64
N SER A 138 5.26 -13.35 15.50
CA SER A 138 5.70 -14.22 16.61
C SER A 138 4.68 -14.38 17.74
N ASN A 139 3.58 -13.63 17.74
CA ASN A 139 2.54 -13.68 18.77
C ASN A 139 1.24 -14.41 18.35
N GLY A 140 1.21 -15.14 17.22
CA GLY A 140 0.02 -15.90 16.78
C GLY A 140 0.27 -16.99 15.71
N ASP A 141 -0.82 -17.53 15.13
CA ASP A 141 -0.82 -18.58 14.07
C ASP A 141 -0.21 -18.15 12.71
N GLU A 142 0.36 -16.94 12.61
CA GLU A 142 0.85 -16.36 11.35
C GLU A 142 2.38 -16.30 11.28
N GLU A 143 2.97 -17.15 10.45
CA GLU A 143 4.43 -17.27 10.25
C GLU A 143 5.09 -16.04 9.59
N PHE A 144 4.30 -15.08 9.07
CA PHE A 144 4.79 -13.95 8.26
C PHE A 144 4.38 -12.60 8.86
N PRO A 145 5.19 -11.54 8.68
CA PRO A 145 4.90 -10.21 9.22
C PRO A 145 3.61 -9.62 8.64
N GLN A 146 2.93 -8.82 9.46
CA GLN A 146 1.65 -8.17 9.13
C GLN A 146 1.80 -6.65 9.21
N ILE A 147 1.14 -5.93 8.30
CA ILE A 147 1.10 -4.47 8.35
C ILE A 147 0.24 -4.02 9.55
N THR A 148 0.75 -3.05 10.30
CA THR A 148 0.07 -2.46 11.45
C THR A 148 -0.42 -1.06 11.16
N ASP A 149 -1.64 -0.75 11.61
CA ASP A 149 -2.19 0.60 11.54
C ASP A 149 -2.04 1.32 12.88
N HIS A 150 -1.25 2.39 12.87
CA HIS A 150 -1.06 3.26 14.03
C HIS A 150 -2.01 4.47 14.01
N HIS A 151 -2.99 4.50 13.11
CA HIS A 151 -3.98 5.57 13.06
C HIS A 151 -4.78 5.66 14.37
N PRO A 152 -5.04 6.87 14.93
CA PRO A 152 -5.79 7.03 16.18
C PRO A 152 -7.19 6.42 16.11
N ASP A 153 -7.85 6.51 14.94
CA ASP A 153 -9.18 5.93 14.70
C ASP A 153 -9.16 4.47 14.21
N LYS A 154 -8.12 3.69 14.53
CA LYS A 154 -7.98 2.29 14.12
C LYS A 154 -9.14 1.36 14.52
N GLU A 155 -10.02 1.79 15.43
CA GLU A 155 -11.20 1.04 15.86
C GLU A 155 -12.33 1.02 14.83
N ILE A 156 -12.30 1.93 13.84
CA ILE A 156 -13.27 1.98 12.74
C ILE A 156 -13.14 0.71 11.87
N GLU A 157 -14.25 0.07 11.53
CA GLU A 157 -14.31 -1.17 10.74
C GLU A 157 -13.48 -1.12 9.43
N LEU A 158 -13.42 0.02 8.74
CA LEU A 158 -12.59 0.20 7.55
C LEU A 158 -11.08 0.02 7.79
N HIS A 159 -10.60 0.22 9.02
CA HIS A 159 -9.20 0.04 9.41
C HIS A 159 -8.87 -1.43 9.73
N LYS A 160 -9.88 -2.31 9.84
CA LYS A 160 -9.72 -3.74 10.17
C LYS A 160 -9.49 -4.65 8.96
N LEU A 161 -9.44 -4.10 7.75
CA LEU A 161 -9.11 -4.86 6.55
C LEU A 161 -7.68 -5.41 6.63
N SER A 162 -7.46 -6.60 6.07
CA SER A 162 -6.14 -7.23 6.10
C SER A 162 -5.09 -6.36 5.39
N GLN A 163 -3.90 -6.28 5.98
CA GLN A 163 -2.78 -5.45 5.52
C GLN A 163 -3.16 -3.98 5.28
N GLN A 164 -4.11 -3.43 6.03
CA GLN A 164 -4.52 -2.04 5.93
C GLN A 164 -3.68 -1.17 6.88
N ASN A 165 -3.30 0.01 6.40
CA ASN A 165 -2.62 1.06 7.12
C ASN A 165 -3.02 2.42 6.51
N TRP A 166 -3.29 3.39 7.37
CA TRP A 166 -3.70 4.74 6.99
C TRP A 166 -2.66 5.82 7.30
N THR A 167 -1.51 5.45 7.85
CA THR A 167 -0.46 6.40 8.23
C THR A 167 0.47 6.75 7.07
N TRP A 168 0.98 7.97 7.11
CA TRP A 168 1.91 8.53 6.11
C TRP A 168 3.07 9.19 6.83
N LEU A 169 4.27 9.02 6.28
CA LEU A 169 5.47 9.72 6.72
C LEU A 169 5.50 11.07 6.00
N ARG A 170 5.61 12.16 6.75
CA ARG A 170 5.57 13.51 6.19
C ARG A 170 6.56 14.44 6.89
N ALA A 171 7.33 15.18 6.10
CA ALA A 171 8.25 16.21 6.58
C ALA A 171 8.41 17.34 5.56
N GLY A 172 8.94 18.47 5.98
CA GLY A 172 9.31 19.59 5.12
C GLY A 172 10.63 20.19 5.55
N PHE A 173 11.51 20.46 4.61
CA PHE A 173 12.86 20.96 4.86
C PHE A 173 13.04 22.27 4.12
N PHE A 174 13.34 23.35 4.84
CA PHE A 174 13.59 24.67 4.27
C PHE A 174 14.99 25.14 4.65
N LEU A 175 15.85 25.27 3.66
CA LEU A 175 17.24 25.70 3.81
C LEU A 175 17.36 27.15 3.33
N LYS A 176 17.83 28.05 4.20
CA LYS A 176 18.12 29.45 3.89
C LYS A 176 19.58 29.76 4.19
N TRP A 177 20.25 30.49 3.32
CA TRP A 177 21.60 30.98 3.56
C TRP A 177 21.74 32.42 3.10
N GLY A 178 22.43 33.22 3.92
CA GLY A 178 22.65 34.64 3.67
C GLY A 178 24.00 34.93 3.02
N PRO A 179 24.20 36.15 2.50
CA PRO A 179 25.51 36.61 2.07
C PRO A 179 26.48 36.68 3.27
N PRO A 180 27.79 36.62 3.01
CA PRO A 180 28.78 36.60 4.09
C PRO A 180 28.72 37.87 4.95
N LYS A 181 28.58 37.70 6.27
CA LYS A 181 28.58 38.77 7.28
C LYS A 181 29.89 38.77 8.05
N LYS A 182 30.39 39.95 8.44
CA LYS A 182 31.59 40.05 9.31
C LYS A 182 31.23 39.64 10.75
N ARG A 183 31.87 38.59 11.28
CA ARG A 183 31.66 38.11 12.66
C ARG A 183 32.41 38.92 13.71
N THR A 184 33.58 39.44 13.34
CA THR A 184 34.50 40.13 14.26
C THR A 184 35.10 41.38 13.60
N PRO A 185 35.59 42.35 14.39
CA PRO A 185 36.39 43.47 13.88
C PRO A 185 37.62 43.00 13.07
N ASN A 186 38.08 41.76 13.31
CA ASN A 186 39.23 41.12 12.65
C ASN A 186 38.90 40.50 11.27
N GLY A 187 37.68 40.66 10.75
CA GLY A 187 37.38 40.44 9.34
C GLY A 187 36.97 39.03 8.91
N THR A 188 36.69 38.10 9.83
CA THR A 188 36.19 36.76 9.46
C THR A 188 34.76 36.88 8.90
N LEU A 189 34.60 36.58 7.60
CA LEU A 189 33.30 36.50 6.93
C LEU A 189 32.65 35.15 7.24
N ILE A 190 31.36 35.15 7.58
CA ILE A 190 30.56 33.96 7.86
C ILE A 190 29.29 34.02 7.04
N ASN A 191 28.95 32.92 6.37
CA ASN A 191 27.67 32.73 5.70
C ASN A 191 26.70 32.10 6.71
N PRO A 192 25.72 32.84 7.26
CA PRO A 192 24.74 32.24 8.15
C PRO A 192 23.85 31.29 7.34
N VAL A 193 23.82 30.03 7.74
CA VAL A 193 22.97 28.97 7.17
C VAL A 193 21.92 28.57 8.19
N THR A 194 20.67 28.43 7.77
CA THR A 194 19.59 27.91 8.61
C THR A 194 18.80 26.83 7.88
N LEU A 195 18.65 25.68 8.52
CA LEU A 195 17.77 24.60 8.08
C LEU A 195 16.59 24.47 9.04
N LEU A 196 15.38 24.66 8.53
CA LEU A 196 14.14 24.36 9.23
C LEU A 196 13.66 22.98 8.82
N CYS A 197 13.49 22.08 9.79
CA CYS A 197 12.98 20.73 9.58
C CYS A 197 11.61 20.60 10.26
N PHE A 198 10.54 20.70 9.48
CA PHE A 198 9.16 20.48 9.93
C PHE A 198 8.83 18.99 9.89
N GLY A 199 8.38 18.43 11.01
CA GLY A 199 7.99 17.01 11.09
C GLY A 199 9.16 16.04 10.96
N ALA A 200 10.39 16.46 11.28
CA ALA A 200 11.56 15.59 11.24
C ALA A 200 11.42 14.39 12.18
N SER A 201 11.79 13.20 11.69
CA SER A 201 11.81 11.99 12.51
C SER A 201 12.84 12.06 13.64
N GLN A 202 12.67 11.22 14.65
CA GLN A 202 13.65 11.13 15.73
C GLN A 202 15.01 10.63 15.22
N ALA A 203 15.02 9.78 14.19
CA ALA A 203 16.24 9.31 13.56
C ALA A 203 17.00 10.46 12.88
N MET A 204 16.29 11.36 12.18
CA MET A 204 16.84 12.60 11.63
C MET A 204 17.45 13.51 12.71
N LYS A 205 16.72 13.75 13.83
CA LYS A 205 17.24 14.54 14.95
C LYS A 205 18.54 13.95 15.50
N ASN A 206 18.56 12.64 15.71
CA ASN A 206 19.72 11.91 16.19
C ASN A 206 20.89 11.94 15.18
N ARG A 207 20.58 11.91 13.87
CA ARG A 207 21.57 11.96 12.79
C ARG A 207 22.31 13.29 12.81
N PHE A 208 21.59 14.41 12.86
CA PHE A 208 22.21 15.73 12.98
C PHE A 208 22.95 15.92 14.30
N GLY A 209 22.44 15.35 15.40
CA GLY A 209 23.13 15.39 16.70
C GLY A 209 24.47 14.66 16.75
N ARG A 210 24.74 13.74 15.81
CA ARG A 210 26.01 12.99 15.70
C ARG A 210 27.00 13.59 14.72
N VAL A 211 26.63 14.65 13.98
CA VAL A 211 27.54 15.27 13.01
C VAL A 211 28.71 15.90 13.77
N PRO A 212 29.97 15.51 13.49
CA PRO A 212 31.12 16.01 14.23
C PRO A 212 31.33 17.52 14.05
N ASN A 213 31.61 18.24 15.13
CA ASN A 213 31.97 19.68 15.13
C ASN A 213 33.40 19.95 14.57
N GLY A 214 33.89 19.11 13.65
CA GLY A 214 35.26 19.15 13.17
C GLY A 214 35.47 20.09 11.97
N PRO A 215 36.71 20.56 11.72
CA PRO A 215 37.05 21.46 10.61
C PRO A 215 36.91 20.83 9.21
N THR A 216 36.65 19.53 9.12
CA THR A 216 36.41 18.79 7.87
C THR A 216 35.05 19.09 7.22
N TRP A 217 34.09 19.64 7.97
CA TRP A 217 32.72 19.91 7.48
C TRP A 217 32.50 21.41 7.30
N ARG A 218 32.96 21.93 6.15
CA ARG A 218 32.78 23.33 5.75
C ARG A 218 31.41 23.55 5.09
N MET A 219 30.34 23.50 5.88
CA MET A 219 28.98 23.79 5.39
C MET A 219 28.76 25.28 5.09
N ASP A 220 29.70 26.14 5.53
CA ASP A 220 29.77 27.56 5.19
C ASP A 220 30.05 27.80 3.70
N ILE A 221 30.68 26.82 3.03
CA ILE A 221 31.04 26.89 1.60
C ILE A 221 29.88 26.39 0.72
N ASP A 222 29.21 25.31 1.13
CA ASP A 222 28.15 24.69 0.36
C ASP A 222 27.01 24.17 1.27
N PRO A 223 25.91 24.95 1.40
CA PRO A 223 24.75 24.60 2.22
C PRO A 223 24.04 23.31 1.80
N PHE A 224 24.15 22.86 0.53
CA PHE A 224 23.47 21.66 0.06
C PHE A 224 24.02 20.38 0.70
N GLN A 225 25.16 20.44 1.39
CA GLN A 225 25.63 19.36 2.25
C GLN A 225 24.61 18.97 3.33
N LEU A 226 23.79 19.92 3.80
CA LEU A 226 22.69 19.64 4.72
C LEU A 226 21.60 18.81 4.04
N PHE A 227 21.25 19.10 2.79
CA PHE A 227 20.34 18.26 2.01
C PHE A 227 20.91 16.87 1.76
N VAL A 228 22.22 16.71 1.60
CA VAL A 228 22.81 15.36 1.50
C VAL A 228 22.56 14.54 2.76
N ILE A 229 22.60 15.15 3.95
CA ILE A 229 22.28 14.48 5.22
C ILE A 229 20.78 14.16 5.29
N VAL A 230 19.92 15.12 4.92
CA VAL A 230 18.46 14.91 4.87
C VAL A 230 18.12 13.75 3.94
N LEU A 231 18.62 13.76 2.71
CA LEU A 231 18.37 12.72 1.71
C LEU A 231 18.91 11.34 2.12
N ASP A 232 20.01 11.30 2.88
CA ASP A 232 20.54 10.05 3.44
C ASP A 232 19.56 9.42 4.44
N GLU A 233 18.99 10.21 5.32
CA GLU A 233 18.04 9.73 6.32
C GLU A 233 16.69 9.39 5.69
N LEU A 234 16.17 10.25 4.80
CA LEU A 234 14.94 9.96 4.03
C LEU A 234 15.08 8.68 3.21
N PHE A 235 16.28 8.40 2.67
CA PHE A 235 16.54 7.15 1.98
C PHE A 235 16.38 5.94 2.89
N GLN A 236 16.92 5.97 4.11
CA GLN A 236 16.77 4.88 5.08
C GLN A 236 15.29 4.67 5.44
N GLU A 237 14.55 5.76 5.68
CA GLU A 237 13.13 5.69 5.99
C GLU A 237 12.32 5.08 4.85
N MET A 238 12.56 5.50 3.60
CA MET A 238 11.85 5.00 2.43
C MET A 238 12.24 3.57 2.04
N ASP A 239 13.52 3.21 2.09
CA ASP A 239 13.98 1.84 1.79
C ASP A 239 13.40 0.84 2.80
N LYS A 240 13.29 1.23 4.08
CA LYS A 240 12.61 0.44 5.11
C LYS A 240 11.16 0.12 4.73
N GLN A 241 10.40 1.10 4.23
CA GLN A 241 8.99 0.86 3.82
C GLN A 241 8.90 -0.16 2.68
N VAL A 242 9.82 -0.13 1.73
CA VAL A 242 9.88 -1.09 0.63
C VAL A 242 10.24 -2.49 1.11
N TRP A 243 11.19 -2.61 2.05
CA TRP A 243 11.53 -3.89 2.67
C TRP A 243 10.35 -4.49 3.43
N ASN A 244 9.73 -3.70 4.31
CA ASN A 244 8.55 -4.11 5.06
C ASN A 244 7.43 -4.62 4.14
N LEU A 245 7.12 -3.87 3.08
CA LEU A 245 6.11 -4.29 2.10
C LEU A 245 6.51 -5.58 1.38
N SER A 246 7.80 -5.73 1.05
CA SER A 246 8.30 -6.92 0.38
C SER A 246 8.24 -8.16 1.27
N ASP A 247 8.43 -8.02 2.58
CA ASP A 247 8.38 -9.14 3.52
C ASP A 247 6.94 -9.59 3.79
N VAL A 248 6.00 -8.65 3.92
CA VAL A 248 4.56 -8.94 3.96
C VAL A 248 4.13 -9.65 2.66
N PHE A 249 4.52 -9.11 1.51
CA PHE A 249 4.21 -9.73 0.21
C PHE A 249 4.79 -11.14 0.09
N ARG A 250 5.98 -11.41 0.62
CA ARG A 250 6.61 -12.74 0.59
C ARG A 250 5.70 -13.80 1.20
N GLY A 251 5.05 -13.50 2.33
CA GLY A 251 4.11 -14.41 2.96
C GLY A 251 2.90 -14.71 2.08
N ILE A 252 2.35 -13.67 1.43
CA ILE A 252 1.21 -13.81 0.51
C ILE A 252 1.60 -14.62 -0.74
N GLU A 253 2.74 -14.31 -1.35
CA GLU A 253 3.29 -15.00 -2.52
C GLU A 253 3.55 -16.49 -2.20
N HIS A 254 4.13 -16.79 -1.05
CA HIS A 254 4.40 -18.15 -0.61
C HIS A 254 3.11 -18.97 -0.45
N LYS A 255 2.10 -18.41 0.25
CA LYS A 255 0.78 -19.04 0.41
C LYS A 255 0.12 -19.30 -0.94
N ALA A 256 0.17 -18.33 -1.86
CA ALA A 256 -0.41 -18.49 -3.20
C ALA A 256 0.25 -19.62 -4.02
N PHE A 257 1.58 -19.81 -3.89
CA PHE A 257 2.28 -20.92 -4.56
C PHE A 257 1.98 -22.28 -3.97
N ILE A 258 1.91 -22.40 -2.64
CA ILE A 258 1.51 -23.65 -1.97
C ILE A 258 0.10 -24.05 -2.42
N GLU A 259 -0.83 -23.11 -2.44
CA GLU A 259 -2.19 -23.38 -2.92
C GLU A 259 -2.22 -23.83 -4.38
N ALA A 260 -1.45 -23.18 -5.25
CA ALA A 260 -1.38 -23.53 -6.66
C ALA A 260 -0.89 -24.98 -6.87
N ASP A 261 0.10 -25.42 -6.09
CA ASP A 261 0.64 -26.78 -6.12
C ASP A 261 -0.37 -27.81 -5.58
N GLN A 262 -1.05 -27.48 -4.49
CA GLN A 262 -2.01 -28.37 -3.82
C GLN A 262 -3.37 -28.50 -4.51
N THR A 263 -3.61 -27.82 -5.64
CA THR A 263 -4.85 -27.84 -6.44
C THR A 263 -5.22 -29.21 -7.05
N SER A 264 -4.74 -30.32 -6.47
CA SER A 264 -5.15 -31.67 -6.85
C SER A 264 -6.39 -32.18 -6.11
N TYR A 265 -6.69 -31.84 -4.84
CA TYR A 265 -7.84 -32.51 -4.16
C TYR A 265 -8.51 -31.78 -2.96
N SER A 266 -8.24 -30.51 -2.67
CA SER A 266 -8.92 -29.84 -1.54
C SER A 266 -10.28 -29.25 -1.93
N THR A 267 -11.35 -29.74 -1.31
CA THR A 267 -12.73 -29.25 -1.49
C THR A 267 -13.02 -28.03 -0.60
N SER A 268 -12.08 -27.62 0.26
CA SER A 268 -12.24 -26.43 1.09
C SER A 268 -11.98 -25.18 0.24
N ARG A 269 -12.94 -24.25 0.21
CA ARG A 269 -12.78 -22.93 -0.42
C ARG A 269 -11.66 -22.21 0.33
N SER A 270 -10.43 -22.24 -0.18
CA SER A 270 -9.34 -21.51 0.48
C SER A 270 -9.72 -20.04 0.60
N LYS A 271 -9.75 -19.54 1.84
CA LYS A 271 -10.06 -18.14 2.14
C LYS A 271 -8.82 -17.32 1.83
N ARG A 272 -8.54 -17.12 0.55
CA ARG A 272 -7.47 -16.22 0.10
C ARG A 272 -7.73 -14.81 0.59
N ASP A 273 -6.69 -14.18 1.09
CA ASP A 273 -6.73 -12.80 1.53
C ASP A 273 -6.57 -11.82 0.34
N PHE A 274 -7.66 -11.64 -0.40
CA PHE A 274 -7.70 -10.68 -1.51
C PHE A 274 -7.57 -9.23 -1.05
N ALA A 275 -8.06 -8.91 0.15
CA ALA A 275 -7.96 -7.57 0.70
C ALA A 275 -6.50 -7.22 0.96
N GLY A 276 -5.75 -8.12 1.62
CA GLY A 276 -4.33 -7.93 1.88
C GLY A 276 -3.50 -7.87 0.60
N LEU A 277 -3.73 -8.78 -0.36
CA LEU A 277 -3.04 -8.76 -1.65
C LEU A 277 -3.31 -7.46 -2.44
N HIS A 278 -4.56 -6.98 -2.42
CA HIS A 278 -4.90 -5.72 -3.08
C HIS A 278 -4.29 -4.50 -2.36
N ASN A 279 -4.28 -4.50 -1.03
CA ASN A 279 -3.65 -3.44 -0.25
C ASN A 279 -2.14 -3.38 -0.47
N VAL A 280 -1.45 -4.51 -0.57
CA VAL A 280 -0.04 -4.56 -0.96
C VAL A 280 0.18 -3.98 -2.37
N ALA A 281 -0.66 -4.35 -3.35
CA ALA A 281 -0.59 -3.78 -4.70
C ALA A 281 -0.80 -2.25 -4.69
N LYS A 282 -1.75 -1.78 -3.89
CA LYS A 282 -2.02 -0.35 -3.68
C LYS A 282 -0.81 0.37 -3.06
N TYR A 283 -0.13 -0.22 -2.08
CA TYR A 283 1.06 0.37 -1.46
C TYR A 283 2.28 0.35 -2.37
N CYS A 284 2.43 -0.65 -3.25
CA CYS A 284 3.42 -0.59 -4.33
C CYS A 284 3.22 0.67 -5.19
N ILE A 285 1.98 1.03 -5.53
CA ILE A 285 1.67 2.24 -6.32
C ILE A 285 2.08 3.51 -5.56
N TYR A 286 1.67 3.65 -4.29
CA TYR A 286 2.01 4.84 -3.49
C TYR A 286 3.51 5.01 -3.28
N LEU A 287 4.23 3.92 -2.98
CA LEU A 287 5.67 3.98 -2.86
C LEU A 287 6.32 4.33 -4.21
N LYS A 288 5.83 3.81 -5.34
CA LYS A 288 6.37 4.14 -6.67
C LYS A 288 6.22 5.62 -6.99
N GLU A 289 5.08 6.21 -6.62
CA GLU A 289 4.85 7.63 -6.74
C GLU A 289 5.85 8.43 -5.91
N ALA A 290 6.05 8.08 -4.64
CA ALA A 290 7.02 8.74 -3.75
C ALA A 290 8.47 8.62 -4.26
N PHE A 291 8.89 7.43 -4.72
CA PHE A 291 10.24 7.22 -5.28
C PHE A 291 10.47 7.98 -6.59
N LYS A 292 9.43 8.14 -7.41
CA LYS A 292 9.52 8.96 -8.62
C LYS A 292 9.59 10.45 -8.28
N ALA A 293 8.78 10.89 -7.32
CA ALA A 293 8.77 12.28 -6.88
C ALA A 293 10.12 12.68 -6.25
N ILE A 294 10.78 11.79 -5.50
CA ILE A 294 12.13 12.04 -4.97
C ILE A 294 13.25 12.02 -5.99
N ASP A 295 13.14 11.21 -7.03
CA ASP A 295 14.09 11.32 -8.13
C ASP A 295 14.03 12.71 -8.81
N LEU A 296 12.82 13.23 -9.01
CA LEU A 296 12.58 14.54 -9.60
C LEU A 296 13.08 15.68 -8.69
N ALA A 297 12.74 15.67 -7.41
CA ALA A 297 13.19 16.74 -6.53
C ALA A 297 14.72 16.73 -6.32
N ILE A 298 15.36 15.55 -6.28
CA ILE A 298 16.83 15.50 -6.22
C ILE A 298 17.44 16.04 -7.52
N GLU A 299 16.83 15.78 -8.67
CA GLU A 299 17.26 16.34 -9.95
C GLU A 299 17.14 17.87 -9.97
N ASP A 300 16.05 18.42 -9.44
CA ASP A 300 15.85 19.86 -9.29
C ASP A 300 16.88 20.47 -8.31
N LEU A 301 17.11 19.83 -7.17
CA LEU A 301 18.16 20.24 -6.21
C LEU A 301 19.55 20.24 -6.86
N ILE A 302 19.89 19.22 -7.65
CA ILE A 302 21.18 19.17 -8.37
C ILE A 302 21.26 20.28 -9.42
N THR A 303 20.17 20.55 -10.12
CA THR A 303 20.11 21.62 -11.14
C THR A 303 20.33 22.98 -10.51
N GLU A 304 19.65 23.25 -9.39
CA GLU A 304 19.79 24.51 -8.67
C GLU A 304 21.17 24.65 -8.03
N HIS A 305 21.71 23.56 -7.48
CA HIS A 305 23.07 23.53 -6.95
C HIS A 305 24.11 23.92 -8.02
N ASN A 306 23.99 23.37 -9.24
CA ASN A 306 24.86 23.73 -10.36
C ASN A 306 24.73 25.20 -10.79
N ARG A 307 23.54 25.78 -10.61
CA ARG A 307 23.28 27.18 -10.95
C ARG A 307 23.97 28.14 -9.97
N LEU A 308 24.02 27.75 -8.69
CA LEU A 308 24.47 28.62 -7.59
C LEU A 308 25.94 28.41 -7.19
N PHE A 309 26.50 27.22 -7.41
CA PHE A 309 27.83 26.85 -6.94
C PHE A 309 28.71 26.28 -8.07
N ASN A 310 29.98 26.69 -8.12
CA ASN A 310 30.96 26.25 -9.12
C ASN A 310 32.37 26.00 -8.54
N SER A 311 32.48 25.70 -7.24
CA SER A 311 33.76 25.42 -6.57
C SER A 311 34.12 23.93 -6.58
N ASP A 312 35.37 23.59 -6.23
CA ASP A 312 35.80 22.20 -6.08
C ASP A 312 35.00 21.45 -4.99
N GLU A 313 34.62 22.15 -3.91
CA GLU A 313 33.71 21.62 -2.89
C GLU A 313 32.32 21.34 -3.46
N ALA A 314 31.81 22.21 -4.34
CA ALA A 314 30.53 22.02 -5.02
C ALA A 314 30.55 20.75 -5.87
N VAL A 315 31.65 20.45 -6.56
CA VAL A 315 31.80 19.19 -7.32
C VAL A 315 31.65 17.97 -6.41
N LYS A 316 32.23 18.00 -5.19
CA LYS A 316 32.09 16.91 -4.21
C LYS A 316 30.65 16.78 -3.71
N THR A 317 29.97 17.89 -3.38
CA THR A 317 28.57 17.87 -2.96
C THR A 317 27.66 17.32 -4.06
N LYS A 318 27.86 17.78 -5.30
CA LYS A 318 27.14 17.28 -6.49
C LYS A 318 27.33 15.78 -6.68
N ALA A 319 28.55 15.26 -6.51
CA ALA A 319 28.81 13.83 -6.59
C ALA A 319 28.04 13.07 -5.51
N ARG A 320 27.96 13.60 -4.29
CA ARG A 320 27.17 13.01 -3.19
C ARG A 320 25.67 13.05 -3.48
N LEU A 321 25.13 14.16 -4.00
CA LEU A 321 23.72 14.27 -4.40
C LEU A 321 23.38 13.26 -5.52
N ASN A 322 24.22 13.16 -6.55
CA ASN A 322 24.05 12.15 -7.61
C ASN A 322 24.11 10.72 -7.08
N HIS A 323 25.00 10.45 -6.13
CA HIS A 323 25.05 9.15 -5.47
C HIS A 323 23.75 8.85 -4.71
N LYS A 324 23.20 9.82 -3.96
CA LYS A 324 21.89 9.68 -3.29
C LYS A 324 20.77 9.42 -4.30
N ARG A 325 20.72 10.18 -5.41
CA ARG A 325 19.78 9.94 -6.52
C ARG A 325 19.89 8.50 -7.05
N GLY A 326 21.11 8.00 -7.24
CA GLY A 326 21.37 6.63 -7.69
C GLY A 326 20.84 5.56 -6.72
N LEU A 327 20.94 5.79 -5.40
CA LEU A 327 20.36 4.89 -4.40
C LEU A 327 18.83 4.85 -4.49
N PHE A 328 18.15 6.00 -4.58
CA PHE A 328 16.70 6.04 -4.78
C PHE A 328 16.26 5.32 -6.06
N LYS A 329 16.98 5.52 -7.18
CA LYS A 329 16.73 4.79 -8.43
C LYS A 329 16.87 3.27 -8.26
N SER A 330 17.88 2.81 -7.53
CA SER A 330 18.09 1.38 -7.28
C SER A 330 16.91 0.76 -6.54
N VAL A 331 16.38 1.43 -5.51
CA VAL A 331 15.21 0.95 -4.76
C VAL A 331 13.94 1.04 -5.62
N SER A 332 13.79 2.08 -6.45
CA SER A 332 12.69 2.17 -7.42
C SER A 332 12.62 0.97 -8.36
N LEU A 333 13.78 0.46 -8.83
CA LEU A 333 13.83 -0.74 -9.67
C LEU A 333 13.39 -2.00 -8.90
N ARG A 334 13.76 -2.11 -7.62
CA ARG A 334 13.31 -3.19 -6.74
C ARG A 334 11.79 -3.14 -6.55
N LEU A 335 11.25 -1.95 -6.34
CA LEU A 335 9.82 -1.73 -6.18
C LEU A 335 9.04 -2.03 -7.47
N ASP A 336 9.59 -1.74 -8.65
CA ASP A 336 9.00 -2.16 -9.93
C ASP A 336 8.96 -3.68 -10.10
N SER A 337 9.98 -4.40 -9.59
CA SER A 337 9.96 -5.86 -9.56
C SER A 337 8.88 -6.39 -8.60
N LEU A 338 8.76 -5.79 -7.41
CA LEU A 338 7.75 -6.14 -6.42
C LEU A 338 6.32 -5.92 -6.94
N ASP A 339 6.07 -4.78 -7.59
CA ASP A 339 4.80 -4.46 -8.24
C ASP A 339 4.43 -5.51 -9.30
N LYS A 340 5.35 -5.84 -10.22
CA LYS A 340 5.12 -6.87 -11.25
C LYS A 340 4.85 -8.25 -10.65
N ARG A 341 5.59 -8.64 -9.61
CA ARG A 341 5.35 -9.91 -8.89
C ARG A 341 3.99 -9.91 -8.21
N THR A 342 3.60 -8.80 -7.60
CA THR A 342 2.28 -8.64 -6.96
C THR A 342 1.15 -8.80 -7.98
N GLN A 343 1.27 -8.19 -9.17
CA GLN A 343 0.31 -8.36 -10.26
C GLN A 343 0.24 -9.82 -10.76
N ASN A 344 1.38 -10.50 -10.85
CA ASN A 344 1.42 -11.92 -11.24
C ASN A 344 0.68 -12.81 -10.21
N VAL A 345 0.92 -12.60 -8.92
CA VAL A 345 0.23 -13.34 -7.84
C VAL A 345 -1.26 -13.03 -7.79
N LEU A 346 -1.65 -11.77 -8.04
CA LEU A 346 -3.05 -11.37 -8.13
C LEU A 346 -3.76 -12.07 -9.29
N ASN A 347 -3.15 -12.13 -10.47
CA ASN A 347 -3.68 -12.88 -11.60
C ASN A 347 -3.75 -14.39 -11.33
N LEU A 348 -2.71 -14.97 -10.72
CA LEU A 348 -2.71 -16.38 -10.30
C LEU A 348 -3.88 -16.67 -9.34
N SER A 349 -4.06 -15.82 -8.33
CA SER A 349 -5.12 -15.94 -7.33
C SER A 349 -6.51 -15.91 -7.97
N PHE A 350 -6.75 -15.01 -8.92
CA PHE A 350 -8.01 -14.98 -9.66
C PHE A 350 -8.23 -16.22 -10.52
N ASN A 351 -7.20 -16.68 -11.24
CA ASN A 351 -7.28 -17.90 -12.05
C ASN A 351 -7.59 -19.14 -11.20
N LEU A 352 -6.98 -19.25 -10.02
CA LEU A 352 -7.25 -20.34 -9.10
C LEU A 352 -8.67 -20.28 -8.54
N VAL A 353 -9.26 -19.09 -8.29
CA VAL A 353 -10.67 -18.98 -7.87
C VAL A 353 -11.59 -19.43 -9.01
N ALA A 354 -11.34 -18.95 -10.22
CA ALA A 354 -12.11 -19.35 -11.39
C ALA A 354 -12.02 -20.88 -11.63
N GLN A 355 -10.85 -21.48 -11.44
CA GLN A 355 -10.67 -22.93 -11.52
C GLN A 355 -11.45 -23.67 -10.42
N GLN A 356 -11.45 -23.16 -9.19
CA GLN A 356 -12.21 -23.74 -8.10
C GLN A 356 -13.72 -23.67 -8.37
N ASP A 357 -14.24 -22.50 -8.76
CA ASP A 357 -15.66 -22.32 -9.05
C ASP A 357 -16.10 -23.22 -10.22
N ASN A 358 -15.28 -23.35 -11.26
CA ASN A 358 -15.52 -24.31 -12.35
C ASN A 358 -15.58 -25.76 -11.83
N SER A 359 -14.70 -26.15 -10.92
CA SER A 359 -14.72 -27.50 -10.34
C SER A 359 -15.97 -27.76 -9.50
N VAL A 360 -16.46 -26.74 -8.78
CA VAL A 360 -17.72 -26.79 -8.02
C VAL A 360 -18.90 -26.96 -8.98
N MET A 361 -18.93 -26.19 -10.07
CA MET A 361 -19.96 -26.34 -11.11
C MET A 361 -19.94 -27.73 -11.76
N LEU A 362 -18.75 -28.32 -11.96
CA LEU A 362 -18.64 -29.70 -12.48
C LEU A 362 -19.19 -30.71 -11.47
N LYS A 363 -18.89 -30.57 -10.18
CA LYS A 363 -19.46 -31.42 -9.12
C LYS A 363 -20.98 -31.27 -9.02
N ASP A 364 -21.49 -30.06 -9.14
CA ASP A 364 -22.93 -29.79 -9.16
C ASP A 364 -23.60 -30.45 -10.38
N SER A 365 -22.97 -30.36 -11.56
CA SER A 365 -23.43 -31.07 -12.76
C SER A 365 -23.47 -32.59 -12.59
N MET A 366 -22.48 -33.18 -11.90
CA MET A 366 -22.50 -34.62 -11.58
C MET A 366 -23.64 -34.98 -10.64
N THR A 367 -23.91 -34.14 -9.64
CA THR A 367 -25.03 -34.32 -8.68
C THR A 367 -26.37 -34.24 -9.41
N MET A 368 -26.54 -33.25 -10.28
CA MET A 368 -27.74 -33.11 -11.13
C MET A 368 -27.95 -34.33 -12.02
N ARG A 369 -26.89 -34.84 -12.65
CA ARG A 369 -26.94 -36.07 -13.45
C ARG A 369 -27.35 -37.28 -12.60
N ALA A 370 -26.83 -37.41 -11.38
CA ALA A 370 -27.18 -38.50 -10.48
C ALA A 370 -28.67 -38.47 -10.10
N ILE A 371 -29.20 -37.31 -9.72
CA ILE A 371 -30.63 -37.13 -9.41
C ILE A 371 -31.48 -37.48 -10.64
N ALA A 372 -31.12 -36.98 -11.83
CA ALA A 372 -31.83 -37.28 -13.06
C ALA A 372 -31.89 -38.80 -13.34
N ILE A 373 -30.77 -39.51 -13.18
CA ILE A 373 -30.72 -40.97 -13.32
C ILE A 373 -31.67 -41.66 -12.34
N VAL A 374 -31.66 -41.25 -11.06
CA VAL A 374 -32.56 -41.79 -10.04
C VAL A 374 -34.03 -41.56 -10.43
N THR A 375 -34.38 -40.36 -10.89
CA THR A 375 -35.76 -40.06 -11.32
C THR A 375 -36.19 -40.86 -12.56
N MET A 376 -35.30 -41.06 -13.53
CA MET A 376 -35.58 -41.87 -14.73
C MET A 376 -35.85 -43.34 -14.39
N PHE A 377 -35.26 -43.85 -13.31
CA PHE A 377 -35.53 -45.19 -12.81
C PHE A 377 -36.89 -45.28 -12.10
N PHE A 378 -37.21 -44.33 -11.21
CA PHE A 378 -38.41 -44.39 -10.38
C PHE A 378 -39.69 -43.97 -11.11
N LEU A 379 -39.63 -42.97 -12.00
CA LEU A 379 -40.82 -42.36 -12.61
C LEU A 379 -41.67 -43.33 -13.46
N PRO A 380 -41.09 -44.24 -14.27
CA PRO A 380 -41.83 -45.27 -14.98
C PRO A 380 -42.48 -46.26 -14.01
N ALA A 381 -41.74 -46.72 -12.99
CA ALA A 381 -42.25 -47.66 -11.99
C ALA A 381 -43.43 -47.07 -11.21
N THR A 382 -43.35 -45.80 -10.78
CA THR A 382 -44.47 -45.12 -10.10
C THR A 382 -45.67 -44.91 -11.00
N SER A 383 -45.47 -44.59 -12.28
CA SER A 383 -46.59 -44.40 -13.23
C SER A 383 -47.36 -45.71 -13.45
N VAL A 384 -46.65 -46.82 -13.67
CA VAL A 384 -47.27 -48.14 -13.80
C VAL A 384 -47.97 -48.51 -12.48
N ALA A 385 -47.33 -48.25 -11.32
CA ALA A 385 -47.93 -48.53 -10.01
C ALA A 385 -49.22 -47.72 -9.75
N ALA A 386 -49.28 -46.46 -10.17
CA ALA A 386 -50.46 -45.60 -10.02
C ALA A 386 -51.64 -46.06 -10.89
N ILE A 387 -51.38 -46.41 -12.15
CA ILE A 387 -52.41 -46.90 -13.09
C ILE A 387 -52.96 -48.26 -12.63
N CYS A 388 -52.08 -49.10 -12.10
CA CYS A 388 -52.42 -50.47 -11.74
C CYS A 388 -52.94 -50.59 -10.30
N GLY A 389 -52.46 -49.81 -9.34
CA GLY A 389 -52.62 -50.06 -7.91
C GLY A 389 -54.07 -50.21 -7.40
N SER A 390 -55.05 -49.59 -8.06
CA SER A 390 -56.46 -49.69 -7.69
C SER A 390 -57.18 -50.93 -8.24
N GLN A 391 -56.58 -51.65 -9.19
CA GLN A 391 -57.23 -52.74 -9.94
C GLN A 391 -56.81 -54.15 -9.48
N PHE A 392 -55.78 -54.28 -8.63
CA PHE A 392 -55.20 -55.58 -8.24
C PHE A 392 -55.63 -56.10 -6.85
N PHE A 393 -56.19 -55.24 -5.99
CA PHE A 393 -56.65 -55.62 -4.64
C PHE A 393 -58.17 -55.53 -4.55
N GLY A 394 -58.83 -56.68 -4.38
CA GLY A 394 -60.26 -56.77 -4.09
C GLY A 394 -60.49 -57.20 -2.65
N LEU A 395 -61.39 -56.51 -1.94
CA LEU A 395 -61.90 -56.96 -0.64
C LEU A 395 -63.12 -57.84 -0.89
N ASP A 396 -63.01 -59.14 -0.64
CA ASP A 396 -64.16 -60.05 -0.70
C ASP A 396 -64.98 -59.88 0.61
N THR A 397 -66.03 -59.06 0.57
CA THR A 397 -66.94 -58.81 1.71
C THR A 397 -67.93 -59.94 1.98
N SER A 398 -67.85 -61.04 1.22
CA SER A 398 -68.74 -62.20 1.32
C SER A 398 -68.34 -63.21 2.41
N GLN A 399 -67.16 -63.04 3.04
CA GLN A 399 -66.68 -63.87 4.15
C GLN A 399 -66.26 -63.00 5.35
N SER A 400 -66.52 -63.50 6.57
CA SER A 400 -66.12 -62.85 7.84
C SER A 400 -65.04 -63.70 8.52
N PRO A 401 -63.82 -63.21 8.74
CA PRO A 401 -63.32 -61.86 8.45
C PRO A 401 -63.01 -61.64 6.96
N PRO A 402 -63.03 -60.39 6.47
CA PRO A 402 -62.78 -60.07 5.07
C PRO A 402 -61.36 -60.48 4.66
N GLU A 403 -61.25 -61.31 3.61
CA GLU A 403 -59.97 -61.75 3.05
C GLU A 403 -59.57 -60.86 1.86
N ILE A 404 -58.33 -60.39 1.86
CA ILE A 404 -57.79 -59.57 0.77
C ILE A 404 -57.42 -60.49 -0.39
N ARG A 405 -58.13 -60.37 -1.51
CA ARG A 405 -57.84 -61.16 -2.72
C ARG A 405 -56.85 -60.40 -3.60
N VAL A 406 -55.68 -61.00 -3.81
CA VAL A 406 -54.64 -60.49 -4.72
C VAL A 406 -54.81 -61.14 -6.10
N ALA A 407 -54.86 -60.35 -7.17
CA ALA A 407 -54.99 -60.89 -8.52
C ALA A 407 -53.74 -61.68 -8.96
N GLY A 408 -53.93 -62.93 -9.40
CA GLY A 408 -52.84 -63.87 -9.76
C GLY A 408 -51.97 -63.50 -10.96
N ARG A 409 -52.22 -62.37 -11.64
CA ARG A 409 -51.44 -61.87 -12.79
C ARG A 409 -50.52 -60.70 -12.44
N ILE A 410 -50.23 -60.48 -11.15
CA ILE A 410 -49.36 -59.39 -10.67
C ILE A 410 -47.94 -59.42 -11.28
N TRP A 411 -47.46 -60.57 -11.75
CA TRP A 411 -46.15 -60.68 -12.40
C TRP A 411 -46.06 -59.92 -13.75
N ILE A 412 -47.18 -59.76 -14.46
CA ILE A 412 -47.24 -58.98 -15.72
C ILE A 412 -46.90 -57.51 -15.46
N PHE A 413 -47.33 -56.98 -14.31
CA PHE A 413 -46.99 -55.62 -13.88
C PHE A 413 -45.47 -55.43 -13.72
N CYS A 414 -44.78 -56.40 -13.11
CA CYS A 414 -43.33 -56.35 -12.95
C CYS A 414 -42.61 -56.30 -14.30
N ILE A 415 -43.08 -57.08 -15.28
CA ILE A 415 -42.50 -57.09 -16.63
C ILE A 415 -42.70 -55.74 -17.34
N VAL A 416 -43.92 -55.20 -17.31
CA VAL A 416 -44.23 -53.92 -17.96
C VAL A 416 -43.42 -52.77 -17.36
N ALA A 417 -43.27 -52.73 -16.04
CA ALA A 417 -42.45 -51.74 -15.36
C ALA A 417 -40.96 -51.83 -15.75
N VAL A 418 -40.41 -53.04 -15.83
CA VAL A 418 -39.01 -53.25 -16.26
C VAL A 418 -38.81 -52.84 -17.72
N VAL A 419 -39.70 -53.24 -18.62
CA VAL A 419 -39.62 -52.88 -20.05
C VAL A 419 -39.68 -51.36 -20.24
N MET A 420 -40.60 -50.67 -19.56
CA MET A 420 -40.70 -49.21 -19.62
C MET A 420 -39.44 -48.52 -19.11
N THR A 421 -38.86 -49.03 -18.02
CA THR A 421 -37.61 -48.47 -17.45
C THR A 421 -36.43 -48.65 -18.41
N VAL A 422 -36.31 -49.82 -19.05
CA VAL A 422 -35.26 -50.09 -20.05
C VAL A 422 -35.42 -49.19 -21.28
N VAL A 423 -36.65 -48.95 -21.75
CA VAL A 423 -36.92 -48.04 -22.88
C VAL A 423 -36.49 -46.62 -22.53
N VAL A 424 -36.87 -46.10 -21.37
CA VAL A 424 -36.52 -44.73 -20.95
C VAL A 424 -35.01 -44.56 -20.81
N LEU A 425 -34.33 -45.51 -20.15
CA LEU A 425 -32.86 -45.47 -20.02
C LEU A 425 -32.15 -45.65 -21.37
N GLY A 426 -32.65 -46.52 -22.23
CA GLY A 426 -32.11 -46.74 -23.57
C GLY A 426 -32.25 -45.52 -24.48
N SER A 427 -33.41 -44.85 -24.45
CA SER A 427 -33.63 -43.59 -25.18
C SER A 427 -32.71 -42.48 -24.68
N TRP A 428 -32.53 -42.35 -23.37
CA TRP A 428 -31.59 -41.37 -22.79
C TRP A 428 -30.15 -41.64 -23.24
N TRP A 429 -29.68 -42.88 -23.10
CA TRP A 429 -28.33 -43.27 -23.47
C TRP A 429 -28.02 -42.95 -24.94
N MET A 430 -28.92 -43.31 -25.84
CA MET A 430 -28.79 -43.04 -27.28
C MET A 430 -28.74 -41.53 -27.59
N LEU A 431 -29.59 -40.73 -26.93
CA LEU A 431 -29.58 -39.28 -27.09
C LEU A 431 -28.27 -38.67 -26.56
N THR A 432 -27.80 -39.10 -25.40
CA THR A 432 -26.53 -38.61 -24.85
C THR A 432 -25.33 -38.96 -25.74
N GLU A 433 -25.24 -40.20 -26.23
CA GLU A 433 -24.14 -40.66 -27.10
C GLU A 433 -24.07 -39.85 -28.40
N SER A 434 -25.24 -39.54 -28.99
CA SER A 434 -25.32 -38.70 -30.19
C SER A 434 -24.77 -37.29 -29.98
N THR A 435 -25.01 -36.68 -28.81
CA THR A 435 -24.46 -35.35 -28.47
C THR A 435 -22.95 -35.39 -28.20
N PHE A 436 -22.45 -36.46 -27.57
CA PHE A 436 -21.03 -36.63 -27.27
C PHE A 436 -20.17 -36.84 -28.52
N SER A 437 -20.64 -37.62 -29.49
CA SER A 437 -19.93 -37.85 -30.76
C SER A 437 -19.67 -36.55 -31.54
N LEU A 438 -20.67 -35.65 -31.58
CA LEU A 438 -20.56 -34.33 -32.22
C LEU A 438 -19.58 -33.39 -31.50
N GLN A 439 -19.51 -33.45 -30.17
CA GLN A 439 -18.54 -32.66 -29.40
C GLN A 439 -17.10 -33.16 -29.61
N ASN A 440 -16.89 -34.48 -29.67
CA ASN A 440 -15.57 -35.06 -29.93
C ASN A 440 -15.04 -34.73 -31.33
N GLU A 441 -15.91 -34.75 -32.35
CA GLU A 441 -15.62 -34.26 -33.70
C GLU A 441 -15.14 -32.79 -33.69
N LYS A 442 -15.89 -31.90 -33.02
CA LYS A 442 -15.52 -30.48 -32.87
C LYS A 442 -14.19 -30.30 -32.15
N LYS A 443 -13.95 -31.06 -31.06
CA LYS A 443 -12.71 -31.02 -30.29
C LYS A 443 -11.49 -31.46 -31.12
N LYS A 444 -11.61 -32.53 -31.91
CA LYS A 444 -10.57 -32.96 -32.86
C LYS A 444 -10.25 -31.87 -33.90
N ARG A 445 -11.28 -31.25 -34.48
CA ARG A 445 -11.11 -30.15 -35.44
C ARG A 445 -10.40 -28.95 -34.82
N TRP A 446 -10.75 -28.59 -33.59
CA TRP A 446 -10.13 -27.46 -32.88
C TRP A 446 -8.67 -27.73 -32.51
N ASN A 447 -8.35 -28.93 -32.00
CA ASN A 447 -6.96 -29.33 -31.74
C ASN A 447 -6.12 -29.31 -33.01
N ASN A 448 -6.63 -29.85 -34.13
CA ASN A 448 -5.94 -29.80 -35.41
C ASN A 448 -5.70 -28.36 -35.89
N TRP A 449 -6.65 -27.45 -35.64
CA TRP A 449 -6.49 -26.04 -35.95
C TRP A 449 -5.43 -25.35 -35.06
N LEU A 450 -5.41 -25.64 -33.75
CA LEU A 450 -4.39 -25.12 -32.83
C LEU A 450 -2.98 -25.59 -33.21
N PHE A 451 -2.82 -26.87 -33.51
CA PHE A 451 -1.54 -27.42 -33.98
C PHE A 451 -1.04 -26.70 -35.23
N ARG A 452 -1.93 -26.40 -36.19
CA ARG A 452 -1.58 -25.62 -37.40
C ARG A 452 -1.14 -24.20 -37.05
N ARG A 453 -1.83 -23.51 -36.13
CA ARG A 453 -1.45 -22.16 -35.69
C ARG A 453 -0.13 -22.11 -34.93
N GLN A 454 0.15 -23.07 -34.05
CA GLN A 454 1.44 -23.15 -33.36
C GLN A 454 2.59 -23.43 -34.34
N LYS A 455 2.36 -24.29 -35.34
CA LYS A 455 3.34 -24.55 -36.40
C LYS A 455 3.62 -23.29 -37.22
N GLN A 456 2.60 -22.53 -37.60
CA GLN A 456 2.76 -21.25 -38.31
C GLN A 456 3.52 -20.20 -37.48
N ARG A 457 3.26 -20.10 -36.17
CA ARG A 457 4.00 -19.18 -35.28
C ARG A 457 5.48 -19.55 -35.17
N LYS A 458 5.84 -20.84 -35.18
CA LYS A 458 7.24 -21.27 -35.18
C LYS A 458 7.95 -21.00 -36.52
N GLN A 459 7.22 -21.02 -37.64
CA GLN A 459 7.78 -20.76 -38.97
C GLN A 459 8.01 -19.28 -39.29
N ASN A 460 7.32 -18.35 -38.60
CA ASN A 460 7.50 -16.91 -38.79
C ASN A 460 8.55 -16.29 -37.84
N VAL A 461 9.18 -17.10 -36.99
CA VAL A 461 10.20 -16.67 -36.00
C VAL A 461 11.60 -17.22 -36.35
N CYS A 462 11.69 -18.10 -37.36
CA CYS A 462 12.93 -18.44 -38.07
C CYS A 462 12.96 -17.68 -39.39
#